data_AF-A0A2D6D1E3-F1
#
_entry.id   AF-A0A2D6D1E3-F1
#
_cell.length_a   1.000
_cell.length_b   1.000
_cell.length_c   1.000
_cell.angle_alpha   90.00
_cell.angle_beta   90.00
_cell.angle_gamma   90.00
#
_symmetry.space_group_name_H-M   'P 1'
#
loop_
_entity.id
_entity.type
_entity.pdbx_description
1 polymer ?
#
loop_
_entity_poly.entity_id
_entity_poly.type
_entity_poly.pdbx_seq_one_letter_code
_entity_poly.pdbx_strand_id
1 'polypeptide(L)'
;MTDALVDSKGVCTSAEQADRLRDDMWTVLCMGDVHLENYGVMEAADGSSIWGLNDFDEAAFAPFSWDVKRGATSVVVAAREGGFSAEEAARLARRFADGYAGALRESKRRRRARCPMFTSSRGPRSIRKVIGKVARTDAGAWLTDQASVDSAGMRFVCTDEVRPVDGRSADFQRAIDDYGARLTDAEGNSPSKTEVLDVATKSGSGLGATGLWRYWTLVNVRWPTRTAKVVLELKQERPSVVAPYAGAGPLTFRSEDAPVAFAENAQLPAANPYYGHTTVDGQSHLVRRRGPHKAAVKLRKLKKY
;
A
#
# COMPACT_ATOMS: atom_id res chain seq x y z
N MET A 1 27.83 -42.87 13.71
CA MET A 1 28.50 -42.89 12.39
C MET A 1 27.43 -42.66 11.34
N THR A 2 27.32 -41.43 10.86
CA THR A 2 26.52 -41.09 9.68
C THR A 2 27.36 -40.07 8.93
N ASP A 3 27.99 -40.57 7.88
CA ASP A 3 28.88 -39.84 7.00
C ASP A 3 28.17 -38.71 6.25
N ALA A 4 28.98 -37.71 5.92
CA ALA A 4 28.63 -36.55 5.13
C ALA A 4 28.20 -36.91 3.69
N LEU A 5 27.26 -36.14 3.15
CA LEU A 5 27.14 -35.93 1.71
C LEU A 5 27.10 -34.42 1.44
N VAL A 6 28.29 -33.86 1.17
CA VAL A 6 28.48 -32.54 0.57
C VAL A 6 28.92 -32.77 -0.87
N ASP A 7 28.17 -32.23 -1.84
CA ASP A 7 28.63 -32.13 -3.23
C ASP A 7 29.60 -30.95 -3.39
N SER A 8 30.64 -31.19 -4.17
CA SER A 8 31.70 -30.31 -4.70
C SER A 8 31.27 -28.95 -5.29
N LYS A 9 29.98 -28.62 -5.35
CA LYS A 9 29.47 -27.29 -5.77
C LYS A 9 28.85 -26.46 -4.65
N GLY A 10 28.83 -26.94 -3.39
CA GLY A 10 28.58 -26.09 -2.22
C GLY A 10 27.21 -25.40 -2.18
N VAL A 11 26.15 -26.02 -2.71
CA VAL A 11 24.78 -25.54 -2.53
C VAL A 11 23.92 -26.68 -1.99
N CYS A 12 23.61 -26.61 -0.69
CA CYS A 12 22.57 -27.41 -0.06
C CYS A 12 21.54 -26.44 0.51
N THR A 13 20.40 -26.29 -0.17
CA THR A 13 19.23 -25.55 0.31
C THR A 13 18.38 -26.51 1.14
N SER A 14 18.61 -26.58 2.45
CA SER A 14 17.71 -27.29 3.36
C SER A 14 16.76 -26.32 4.06
N ALA A 15 15.56 -26.80 4.38
CA ALA A 15 14.59 -26.08 5.21
C ALA A 15 15.20 -25.64 6.56
N GLU A 16 16.22 -26.34 7.07
CA GLU A 16 16.97 -25.96 8.27
C GLU A 16 17.77 -24.66 8.14
N GLN A 17 18.32 -24.33 6.96
CA GLN A 17 18.96 -23.01 6.76
C GLN A 17 17.92 -21.88 6.68
N ALA A 18 16.73 -22.18 6.17
CA ALA A 18 15.61 -21.25 6.19
C ALA A 18 15.05 -21.06 7.62
N ASP A 19 15.03 -22.12 8.44
CA ASP A 19 14.66 -22.08 9.87
C ASP A 19 15.71 -21.34 10.72
N ARG A 20 17.00 -21.55 10.47
CA ARG A 20 18.06 -20.77 11.15
C ARG A 20 18.02 -19.28 10.87
N LEU A 21 17.41 -18.85 9.77
CA LEU A 21 17.18 -17.43 9.48
C LEU A 21 15.96 -16.85 10.21
N ARG A 22 15.09 -17.70 10.77
CA ARG A 22 13.90 -17.32 11.54
C ARG A 22 14.20 -17.08 13.02
N ASP A 23 15.09 -17.86 13.63
CA ASP A 23 15.20 -17.92 15.09
C ASP A 23 15.93 -16.74 15.79
N ASP A 24 16.80 -15.98 15.10
CA ASP A 24 17.60 -14.92 15.75
C ASP A 24 17.25 -13.49 15.31
N MET A 25 16.17 -13.30 14.54
CA MET A 25 15.90 -12.03 13.88
C MET A 25 14.65 -11.36 14.44
N TRP A 26 14.82 -10.09 14.83
CA TRP A 26 13.75 -9.26 15.37
C TRP A 26 12.53 -9.30 14.45
N THR A 27 11.43 -9.80 15.00
CA THR A 27 10.13 -9.80 14.35
C THR A 27 9.54 -8.40 14.43
N VAL A 28 9.17 -7.85 13.28
CA VAL A 28 8.58 -6.52 13.13
C VAL A 28 7.35 -6.63 12.24
N LEU A 29 6.53 -5.58 12.22
CA LEU A 29 5.44 -5.49 11.25
C LEU A 29 6.04 -5.27 9.86
N CYS A 30 6.09 -6.33 9.07
CA CYS A 30 6.55 -6.31 7.68
C CYS A 30 5.38 -6.00 6.74
N MET A 31 5.72 -5.46 5.56
CA MET A 31 4.78 -5.29 4.46
C MET A 31 4.50 -6.61 3.74
N GLY A 32 5.47 -7.53 3.68
CA GLY A 32 5.31 -8.85 3.07
C GLY A 32 5.42 -8.86 1.54
N ASP A 33 5.19 -7.73 0.86
CA ASP A 33 5.30 -7.59 -0.60
C ASP A 33 6.15 -6.39 -1.05
N VAL A 34 7.33 -6.22 -0.45
CA VAL A 34 8.26 -5.14 -0.84
C VAL A 34 8.91 -5.44 -2.20
N HIS A 35 8.54 -4.66 -3.22
CA HIS A 35 9.20 -4.63 -4.52
C HIS A 35 9.19 -3.23 -5.15
N LEU A 36 10.06 -2.99 -6.15
CA LEU A 36 10.28 -1.65 -6.69
C LEU A 36 9.04 -0.99 -7.30
N GLU A 37 8.10 -1.78 -7.83
CA GLU A 37 6.83 -1.26 -8.40
C GLU A 37 5.80 -0.87 -7.33
N ASN A 38 5.95 -1.36 -6.09
CA ASN A 38 5.13 -0.93 -4.94
C ASN A 38 5.62 0.40 -4.34
N TYR A 39 6.77 0.92 -4.78
CA TYR A 39 7.16 2.30 -4.49
C TYR A 39 6.47 3.28 -5.42
N GLY A 40 5.86 4.31 -4.83
CA GLY A 40 5.19 5.33 -5.60
C GLY A 40 4.84 6.57 -4.80
N VAL A 41 4.14 7.47 -5.50
CA VAL A 41 3.52 8.63 -4.88
C VAL A 41 2.24 8.18 -4.19
N MET A 42 2.07 8.67 -2.97
CA MET A 42 0.91 8.47 -2.13
C MET A 42 0.49 9.82 -1.54
N GLU A 43 -0.70 9.86 -0.99
CA GLU A 43 -1.23 11.02 -0.32
C GLU A 43 -1.01 10.90 1.20
N ALA A 44 -0.45 11.94 1.82
CA ALA A 44 -0.32 12.06 3.26
C ALA A 44 -1.60 12.59 3.91
N ALA A 45 -1.66 12.55 5.24
CA ALA A 45 -2.81 13.02 6.02
C ALA A 45 -3.25 14.45 5.69
N ASP A 46 -2.29 15.34 5.43
CA ASP A 46 -2.52 16.75 5.06
C ASP A 46 -2.85 16.95 3.57
N GLY A 47 -3.04 15.86 2.82
CA GLY A 47 -3.28 15.88 1.37
C GLY A 47 -2.02 16.08 0.53
N SER A 48 -0.85 16.26 1.15
CA SER A 48 0.41 16.42 0.40
C SER A 48 0.84 15.11 -0.26
N SER A 49 1.56 15.21 -1.39
CA SER A 49 2.09 14.04 -2.08
C SER A 49 3.46 13.64 -1.52
N ILE A 50 3.57 12.40 -1.09
CA ILE A 50 4.76 11.79 -0.48
C ILE A 50 5.21 10.55 -1.25
N TRP A 51 6.47 10.15 -1.08
CA TRP A 51 6.99 8.87 -1.60
C TRP A 51 6.94 7.79 -0.54
N GLY A 52 6.48 6.60 -0.90
CA GLY A 52 6.55 5.43 -0.02
C GLY A 52 6.07 4.16 -0.70
N LEU A 53 5.86 3.14 0.12
CA LEU A 53 5.31 1.85 -0.28
C LEU A 53 3.78 1.85 -0.10
N ASN A 54 3.04 1.27 -1.05
CA ASN A 54 1.59 1.48 -1.18
C ASN A 54 0.70 0.22 -1.23
N ASP A 55 1.26 -0.97 -0.98
CA ASP A 55 0.51 -2.23 -1.00
C ASP A 55 0.85 -3.08 0.23
N PHE A 56 -0.04 -3.06 1.22
CA PHE A 56 0.14 -3.72 2.52
C PHE A 56 -0.71 -5.00 2.66
N ASP A 57 -1.26 -5.52 1.56
CA ASP A 57 -2.12 -6.71 1.55
C ASP A 57 -1.48 -7.93 2.24
N GLU A 58 -0.15 -8.03 2.15
CA GLU A 58 0.63 -9.13 2.69
C GLU A 58 1.24 -8.83 4.06
N ALA A 59 0.81 -7.74 4.71
CA ALA A 59 1.39 -7.31 5.96
C ALA A 59 1.21 -8.36 7.07
N ALA A 60 2.30 -8.65 7.76
CA ALA A 60 2.34 -9.60 8.85
C ALA A 60 3.53 -9.29 9.77
N PHE A 61 3.45 -9.72 11.02
CA PHE A 61 4.64 -9.75 11.87
C PHE A 61 5.58 -10.84 11.38
N ALA A 62 6.77 -10.46 10.90
CA ALA A 62 7.77 -11.36 10.35
C ALA A 62 9.20 -10.85 10.65
N PRO A 63 10.25 -11.66 10.48
CA PRO A 63 11.62 -11.18 10.56
C PRO A 63 11.86 -10.03 9.58
N PHE A 64 12.37 -8.89 10.06
CA PHE A 64 12.55 -7.67 9.25
C PHE A 64 13.30 -7.91 7.92
N SER A 65 14.18 -8.91 7.88
CA SER A 65 14.95 -9.25 6.69
C SER A 65 14.10 -9.76 5.53
N TRP A 66 12.86 -10.20 5.75
CA TRP A 66 11.99 -10.67 4.68
C TRP A 66 11.72 -9.54 3.68
N ASP A 67 11.31 -8.38 4.17
CA ASP A 67 11.10 -7.19 3.34
C ASP A 67 12.41 -6.70 2.70
N VAL A 68 13.53 -6.73 3.43
CA VAL A 68 14.85 -6.32 2.89
C VAL A 68 15.30 -7.26 1.77
N LYS A 69 15.18 -8.58 1.95
CA LYS A 69 15.54 -9.59 0.95
C LYS A 69 14.61 -9.55 -0.25
N ARG A 70 13.30 -9.37 -0.05
CA ARG A 70 12.31 -9.20 -1.14
C ARG A 70 12.63 -7.96 -1.98
N GLY A 71 12.85 -6.82 -1.33
CA GLY A 71 13.24 -5.58 -2.00
C GLY A 71 14.57 -5.70 -2.77
N ALA A 72 15.59 -6.29 -2.16
CA ALA A 72 16.87 -6.56 -2.82
C ALA A 72 16.72 -7.51 -4.02
N THR A 73 15.87 -8.55 -3.91
CA THR A 73 15.56 -9.47 -5.00
C THR A 73 14.84 -8.75 -6.14
N SER A 74 13.87 -7.89 -5.82
CA SER A 74 13.19 -7.04 -6.81
C SER A 74 14.16 -6.15 -7.58
N VAL A 75 15.17 -5.59 -6.90
CA VAL A 75 16.24 -4.82 -7.55
C VAL A 75 17.04 -5.68 -8.53
N VAL A 76 17.38 -6.93 -8.16
CA VAL A 76 18.08 -7.86 -9.07
C VAL A 76 17.22 -8.19 -10.29
N VAL A 77 15.93 -8.47 -10.11
CA VAL A 77 14.99 -8.75 -11.21
C VAL A 77 14.90 -7.56 -12.15
N ALA A 78 14.66 -6.36 -11.62
CA ALA A 78 14.57 -5.13 -12.42
C ALA A 78 15.89 -4.82 -13.16
N ALA A 79 17.04 -5.05 -12.53
CA ALA A 79 18.34 -4.85 -13.16
C ALA A 79 18.56 -5.84 -14.32
N ARG A 80 18.16 -7.11 -14.16
CA ARG A 80 18.24 -8.10 -15.24
C ARG A 80 17.33 -7.73 -16.41
N GLU A 81 16.10 -7.33 -16.15
CA GLU A 81 15.18 -6.83 -17.20
C GLU A 81 15.71 -5.57 -17.89
N GLY A 82 16.46 -4.73 -17.17
CA GLY A 82 17.13 -3.54 -17.70
C GLY A 82 18.43 -3.83 -18.47
N GLY A 83 18.87 -5.08 -18.60
CA GLY A 83 20.08 -5.47 -19.31
C GLY A 83 21.40 -5.16 -18.57
N PHE A 84 21.37 -5.08 -17.24
CA PHE A 84 22.57 -4.95 -16.41
C PHE A 84 23.27 -6.30 -16.21
N SER A 85 24.58 -6.28 -15.97
CA SER A 85 25.32 -7.50 -15.65
C SER A 85 24.95 -8.05 -14.25
N ALA A 86 25.29 -9.31 -13.99
CA ALA A 86 25.07 -9.91 -12.67
C ALA A 86 25.81 -9.15 -11.55
N GLU A 87 27.00 -8.63 -11.83
CA GLU A 87 27.79 -7.84 -10.89
C GLU A 87 27.13 -6.49 -10.60
N GLU A 88 26.64 -5.80 -11.63
CA GLU A 88 25.90 -4.55 -11.50
C GLU A 88 24.61 -4.74 -10.70
N ALA A 89 23.84 -5.79 -11.00
CA ALA A 89 22.64 -6.14 -10.26
C ALA A 89 22.94 -6.41 -8.78
N ALA A 90 24.00 -7.17 -8.48
CA ALA A 90 24.44 -7.44 -7.10
C ALA A 90 24.87 -6.16 -6.38
N ARG A 91 25.56 -5.24 -7.07
CA ARG A 91 25.93 -3.93 -6.52
C ARG A 91 24.70 -3.06 -6.22
N LEU A 92 23.69 -3.07 -7.08
CA LEU A 92 22.44 -2.33 -6.85
C LEU A 92 21.65 -2.92 -5.67
N ALA A 93 21.55 -4.25 -5.57
CA ALA A 93 20.91 -4.93 -4.45
C ALA A 93 21.60 -4.64 -3.11
N ARG A 94 22.95 -4.62 -3.09
CA ARG A 94 23.72 -4.19 -1.91
C ARG A 94 23.41 -2.74 -1.54
N ARG A 95 23.38 -1.81 -2.51
CA ARG A 95 23.01 -0.41 -2.26
C ARG A 95 21.61 -0.24 -1.67
N PHE A 96 20.65 -1.09 -2.07
CA PHE A 96 19.32 -1.10 -1.48
C PHE A 96 19.37 -1.50 0.01
N ALA A 97 20.04 -2.60 0.34
CA ALA A 97 20.22 -3.06 1.72
C ALA A 97 21.01 -2.05 2.58
N ASP A 98 22.06 -1.45 2.01
CA ASP A 98 22.84 -0.38 2.67
C ASP A 98 21.99 0.85 2.96
N GLY A 99 21.07 1.20 2.05
CA GLY A 99 20.10 2.28 2.26
C GLY A 99 19.19 2.03 3.45
N TYR A 100 18.67 0.80 3.58
CA TYR A 100 17.86 0.39 4.74
C TYR A 100 18.67 0.45 6.04
N ALA A 101 19.87 -0.13 6.06
CA ALA A 101 20.75 -0.09 7.24
C ALA A 101 21.16 1.34 7.62
N GLY A 102 21.42 2.20 6.62
CA GLY A 102 21.71 3.62 6.81
C GLY A 102 20.53 4.37 7.44
N ALA A 103 19.31 4.11 6.99
CA ALA A 103 18.11 4.69 7.57
C ALA A 103 17.93 4.31 9.04
N LEU A 104 18.16 3.04 9.41
CA LEU A 104 18.09 2.59 10.81
C LEU A 104 19.15 3.26 11.69
N ARG A 105 20.41 3.35 11.22
CA ARG A 105 21.49 4.06 11.94
C ARG A 105 21.13 5.52 12.17
N GLU A 106 20.54 6.16 11.16
CA GLU A 106 20.14 7.56 11.25
C GLU A 106 18.96 7.80 12.20
N SER A 107 17.94 6.92 12.16
CA SER A 107 16.83 6.92 13.12
C SER A 107 17.34 6.78 14.56
N LYS A 108 18.26 5.84 14.80
CA LYS A 108 18.94 5.66 16.10
C LYS A 108 19.69 6.93 16.52
N ARG A 109 20.50 7.49 15.63
CA ARG A 109 21.31 8.71 15.90
C ARG A 109 20.42 9.90 16.25
N ARG A 110 19.31 10.09 15.54
CA ARG A 110 18.36 11.19 15.78
C ARG A 110 17.42 10.93 16.96
N ARG A 111 17.40 9.71 17.52
CA ARG A 111 16.37 9.25 18.48
C ARG A 111 14.96 9.52 17.96
N ARG A 112 14.76 9.33 16.65
CA ARG A 112 13.47 9.49 15.98
C ARG A 112 13.12 8.15 15.34
N ALA A 113 11.95 7.61 15.67
CA ALA A 113 11.47 6.37 15.07
C ALA A 113 11.19 6.53 13.56
N ARG A 114 10.92 7.77 13.10
CA ARG A 114 10.48 8.04 11.73
C ARG A 114 11.56 8.75 10.90
N CYS A 115 11.85 8.18 9.73
CA CYS A 115 12.69 8.82 8.72
C CYS A 115 11.93 9.98 8.03
N PRO A 116 12.62 11.06 7.64
CA PRO A 116 11.98 12.14 6.87
C PRO A 116 11.44 11.64 5.52
N MET A 117 10.15 11.84 5.26
CA MET A 117 9.48 11.48 4.00
C MET A 117 10.05 12.21 2.79
N PHE A 118 10.09 11.62 1.61
CA PHE A 118 10.36 12.40 0.41
C PHE A 118 9.10 13.16 -0.03
N THR A 119 9.30 14.42 -0.42
CA THR A 119 8.26 15.36 -0.85
C THR A 119 8.69 15.99 -2.18
N SER A 120 7.89 16.86 -2.78
CA SER A 120 8.29 17.61 -3.98
C SER A 120 9.53 18.50 -3.76
N SER A 121 9.80 18.91 -2.51
CA SER A 121 10.94 19.75 -2.12
C SER A 121 12.10 18.98 -1.48
N ARG A 122 11.87 17.77 -0.94
CA ARG A 122 12.86 16.97 -0.20
C ARG A 122 13.08 15.60 -0.82
N GLY A 123 14.33 15.26 -1.13
CA GLY A 123 14.74 13.94 -1.63
C GLY A 123 15.48 13.99 -2.97
N PRO A 124 15.84 12.82 -3.53
CA PRO A 124 16.52 12.72 -4.81
C PRO A 124 15.74 13.41 -5.93
N ARG A 125 16.44 14.07 -6.86
CA ARG A 125 15.81 14.85 -7.95
C ARG A 125 14.82 14.02 -8.78
N SER A 126 15.10 12.74 -9.01
CA SER A 126 14.21 11.81 -9.71
C SER A 126 12.87 11.65 -8.98
N ILE A 127 12.89 11.37 -7.68
CA ILE A 127 11.70 11.22 -6.84
C ILE A 127 10.93 12.55 -6.73
N ARG A 128 11.63 13.66 -6.48
CA ARG A 128 11.00 15.01 -6.41
C ARG A 128 10.25 15.37 -7.69
N LYS A 129 10.78 15.02 -8.86
CA LYS A 129 10.11 15.24 -10.16
C LYS A 129 8.83 14.42 -10.30
N VAL A 130 8.83 13.16 -9.86
CA VAL A 130 7.64 12.29 -9.91
C VAL A 130 6.55 12.83 -8.98
N ILE A 131 6.90 13.14 -7.72
CA ILE A 131 5.97 13.74 -6.76
C ILE A 131 5.41 15.07 -7.29
N GLY A 132 6.28 15.95 -7.78
CA GLY A 132 5.88 17.25 -8.29
C GLY A 132 4.97 17.18 -9.53
N LYS A 133 5.09 16.12 -10.35
CA LYS A 133 4.15 15.90 -11.47
C LYS A 133 2.77 15.53 -10.95
N VAL A 134 2.70 14.62 -9.97
CA VAL A 134 1.45 14.15 -9.38
C VAL A 134 0.75 15.27 -8.63
N ALA A 135 1.48 16.05 -7.84
CA ALA A 135 0.97 17.16 -7.04
C ALA A 135 0.34 18.31 -7.87
N ARG A 136 0.62 18.37 -9.18
CA ARG A 136 0.01 19.35 -10.10
C ARG A 136 -1.29 18.86 -10.75
N THR A 137 -1.71 17.64 -10.47
CA THR A 137 -2.92 17.08 -11.06
C THR A 137 -4.13 17.61 -10.30
N ASP A 138 -5.10 18.17 -11.02
CA ASP A 138 -6.30 18.74 -10.41
C ASP A 138 -7.26 17.64 -9.94
N ALA A 139 -7.58 17.64 -8.64
CA ALA A 139 -8.44 16.62 -8.04
C ALA A 139 -9.91 16.76 -8.48
N GLY A 140 -10.36 17.98 -8.81
CA GLY A 140 -11.73 18.23 -9.29
C GLY A 140 -11.93 17.74 -10.71
N ALA A 141 -10.97 18.00 -11.59
CA ALA A 141 -10.92 17.47 -12.95
C ALA A 141 -10.86 15.94 -12.92
N TRP A 142 -9.99 15.36 -12.10
CA TRP A 142 -9.92 13.90 -11.94
C TRP A 142 -11.27 13.31 -11.49
N LEU A 143 -11.95 13.93 -10.52
CA LEU A 143 -13.26 13.47 -10.05
C LEU A 143 -14.33 13.59 -11.14
N THR A 144 -14.29 14.66 -11.93
CA THR A 144 -15.20 14.88 -13.07
C THR A 144 -15.01 13.81 -14.16
N ASP A 145 -13.77 13.34 -14.35
CA ASP A 145 -13.49 12.21 -15.26
C ASP A 145 -14.03 10.87 -14.72
N GLN A 146 -14.17 10.73 -13.39
CA GLN A 146 -14.67 9.49 -12.78
C GLN A 146 -16.20 9.46 -12.65
N ALA A 147 -16.84 10.63 -12.46
CA ALA A 147 -18.27 10.71 -12.16
C ALA A 147 -18.91 11.96 -12.75
N SER A 148 -20.13 11.78 -13.27
CA SER A 148 -20.95 12.82 -13.90
C SER A 148 -22.31 12.94 -13.20
N VAL A 149 -22.98 14.08 -13.37
CA VAL A 149 -24.36 14.26 -12.88
C VAL A 149 -25.35 13.80 -13.95
N ASP A 150 -26.34 13.00 -13.56
CA ASP A 150 -27.50 12.62 -14.36
C ASP A 150 -28.82 12.98 -13.65
N SER A 151 -29.96 12.48 -14.16
CA SER A 151 -31.29 12.75 -13.59
C SER A 151 -31.51 12.17 -12.19
N ALA A 152 -30.72 11.18 -11.77
CA ALA A 152 -30.82 10.52 -10.47
C ALA A 152 -29.78 11.03 -9.46
N GLY A 153 -28.77 11.79 -9.90
CA GLY A 153 -27.74 12.37 -9.04
C GLY A 153 -26.35 12.27 -9.64
N MET A 154 -25.32 12.30 -8.81
CA MET A 154 -23.94 12.11 -9.28
C MET A 154 -23.61 10.62 -9.33
N ARG A 155 -23.26 10.13 -10.52
CA ARG A 155 -22.97 8.71 -10.79
C ARG A 155 -21.60 8.50 -11.43
N PHE A 156 -21.01 7.33 -11.24
CA PHE A 156 -19.78 6.92 -11.89
C PHE A 156 -19.98 6.82 -13.41
N VAL A 157 -18.97 7.25 -14.15
CA VAL A 157 -18.90 7.03 -15.60
C VAL A 157 -18.66 5.55 -15.86
N CYS A 158 -19.56 4.91 -16.61
CA CYS A 158 -19.47 3.49 -16.94
C CYS A 158 -18.34 3.26 -17.96
N THR A 159 -17.40 2.40 -17.61
CA THR A 159 -16.26 1.99 -18.45
C THR A 159 -16.07 0.48 -18.34
N ASP A 160 -15.15 -0.10 -19.12
CA ASP A 160 -14.81 -1.53 -19.00
C ASP A 160 -14.23 -1.89 -17.62
N GLU A 161 -13.60 -0.92 -16.95
CA GLU A 161 -13.01 -1.12 -15.64
C GLU A 161 -13.94 -0.72 -14.48
N VAL A 162 -14.81 0.27 -14.66
CA VAL A 162 -15.70 0.81 -13.63
C VAL A 162 -17.14 0.62 -14.07
N ARG A 163 -17.87 -0.28 -13.42
CA ARG A 163 -19.27 -0.61 -13.76
C ARG A 163 -20.19 -0.26 -12.57
N PRO A 164 -21.04 0.77 -12.68
CA PRO A 164 -22.03 1.11 -11.66
C PRO A 164 -22.90 -0.08 -11.26
N VAL A 165 -23.30 -0.13 -9.99
CA VAL A 165 -24.13 -1.19 -9.41
C VAL A 165 -25.36 -0.57 -8.77
N ASP A 166 -26.49 -0.66 -9.48
CA ASP A 166 -27.76 -0.15 -8.99
C ASP A 166 -28.29 -0.95 -7.78
N GLY A 167 -29.09 -0.29 -6.94
CA GLY A 167 -29.81 -0.92 -5.83
C GLY A 167 -28.97 -1.27 -4.59
N ARG A 168 -27.64 -1.08 -4.62
CA ARG A 168 -26.73 -1.39 -3.49
C ARG A 168 -26.42 -0.20 -2.58
N SER A 169 -26.85 1.02 -2.92
CA SER A 169 -26.48 2.23 -2.17
C SER A 169 -26.82 2.17 -0.68
N ALA A 170 -27.94 1.56 -0.30
CA ALA A 170 -28.33 1.40 1.10
C ALA A 170 -27.41 0.45 1.89
N ASP A 171 -26.89 -0.60 1.25
CA ASP A 171 -25.96 -1.53 1.89
C ASP A 171 -24.61 -0.86 2.12
N PHE A 172 -24.14 -0.14 1.11
CA PHE A 172 -22.89 0.62 1.21
C PHE A 172 -23.03 1.81 2.15
N GLN A 173 -24.21 2.42 2.29
CA GLN A 173 -24.43 3.47 3.27
C GLN A 173 -24.15 2.97 4.68
N ARG A 174 -24.64 1.78 5.05
CA ARG A 174 -24.35 1.19 6.38
C ARG A 174 -22.86 0.92 6.57
N ALA A 175 -22.19 0.39 5.56
CA ALA A 175 -20.75 0.14 5.60
C ALA A 175 -19.93 1.44 5.73
N ILE A 176 -20.33 2.49 5.02
CA ILE A 176 -19.69 3.80 5.08
C ILE A 176 -20.00 4.54 6.38
N ASP A 177 -21.16 4.37 6.98
CA ASP A 177 -21.48 4.97 8.28
C ASP A 177 -20.64 4.34 9.40
N ASP A 178 -20.48 3.01 9.40
CA ASP A 178 -19.58 2.30 10.32
C ASP A 178 -18.13 2.79 10.18
N TYR A 179 -17.61 2.84 8.95
CA TYR A 179 -16.28 3.38 8.67
C TYR A 179 -16.19 4.88 9.04
N GLY A 180 -17.21 5.67 8.71
CA GLY A 180 -17.27 7.11 8.90
C GLY A 180 -17.25 7.52 10.36
N ALA A 181 -17.77 6.69 11.27
CA ALA A 181 -17.68 6.89 12.71
C ALA A 181 -16.23 6.84 13.23
N ARG A 182 -15.31 6.20 12.51
CA ARG A 182 -13.88 6.11 12.82
C ARG A 182 -13.01 7.08 12.01
N LEU A 183 -13.61 7.79 11.05
CA LEU A 183 -12.91 8.71 10.17
C LEU A 183 -12.64 10.05 10.88
N THR A 184 -11.43 10.56 10.79
CA THR A 184 -11.06 11.91 11.26
C THR A 184 -10.35 12.68 10.16
N ASP A 185 -10.41 14.02 10.13
CA ASP A 185 -9.53 14.81 9.26
C ASP A 185 -8.12 14.96 9.86
N ALA A 186 -7.25 15.75 9.21
CA ALA A 186 -5.89 15.99 9.69
C ALA A 186 -5.85 16.72 11.04
N GLU A 187 -6.92 17.44 11.37
CA GLU A 187 -7.11 18.16 12.62
C GLU A 187 -7.82 17.33 13.70
N GLY A 188 -8.22 16.09 13.38
CA GLY A 188 -8.87 15.16 14.32
C GLY A 188 -10.38 15.35 14.44
N ASN A 189 -11.02 16.13 13.57
CA ASN A 189 -12.48 16.29 13.57
C ASN A 189 -13.13 15.07 12.92
N SER A 190 -14.29 14.64 13.42
CA SER A 190 -15.11 13.62 12.76
C SER A 190 -16.08 14.25 11.75
N PRO A 191 -16.46 13.53 10.68
CA PRO A 191 -17.53 13.98 9.80
C PRO A 191 -18.87 14.01 10.54
N SER A 192 -19.68 15.03 10.26
CA SER A 192 -21.06 15.15 10.76
C SER A 192 -22.04 14.24 10.01
N LYS A 193 -21.74 13.92 8.75
CA LYS A 193 -22.53 13.02 7.92
C LYS A 193 -21.71 12.44 6.77
N THR A 194 -21.95 11.18 6.46
CA THR A 194 -21.52 10.51 5.24
C THR A 194 -22.74 10.13 4.41
N GLU A 195 -22.67 10.30 3.09
CA GLU A 195 -23.77 9.97 2.18
C GLU A 195 -23.20 9.30 0.92
N VAL A 196 -23.61 8.07 0.67
CA VAL A 196 -23.27 7.31 -0.54
C VAL A 196 -24.11 7.83 -1.70
N LEU A 197 -23.43 8.35 -2.71
CA LEU A 197 -24.04 8.88 -3.93
C LEU A 197 -24.16 7.80 -5.01
N ASP A 198 -23.13 6.97 -5.16
CA ASP A 198 -23.12 5.88 -6.14
C ASP A 198 -22.12 4.79 -5.76
N VAL A 199 -22.30 3.59 -6.32
CA VAL A 199 -21.43 2.43 -6.11
C VAL A 199 -21.11 1.81 -7.47
N ALA A 200 -19.86 1.45 -7.69
CA ALA A 200 -19.42 0.72 -8.87
C ALA A 200 -18.49 -0.44 -8.51
N THR A 201 -18.48 -1.49 -9.31
CA THR A 201 -17.42 -2.50 -9.27
C THR A 201 -16.20 -1.99 -10.03
N LYS A 202 -15.00 -2.34 -9.55
CA LYS A 202 -13.73 -2.04 -10.21
C LYS A 202 -13.05 -3.34 -10.66
N SER A 203 -13.00 -3.56 -11.97
CA SER A 203 -12.29 -4.67 -12.62
C SER A 203 -10.92 -4.24 -13.16
N GLY A 204 -10.04 -5.20 -13.47
CA GLY A 204 -8.75 -4.93 -14.16
C GLY A 204 -7.61 -4.39 -13.29
N SER A 205 -7.75 -4.35 -11.96
CA SER A 205 -6.78 -3.73 -11.05
C SER A 205 -5.73 -4.71 -10.52
N GLY A 206 -4.81 -5.17 -11.37
CA GLY A 206 -3.63 -5.96 -11.01
C GLY A 206 -3.85 -7.48 -10.88
N LEU A 207 -2.76 -8.25 -10.97
CA LEU A 207 -2.78 -9.73 -11.02
C LEU A 207 -3.23 -10.37 -9.70
N GLY A 208 -3.03 -9.71 -8.57
CA GLY A 208 -3.41 -10.20 -7.23
C GLY A 208 -4.90 -10.05 -6.88
N ALA A 209 -5.71 -9.41 -7.73
CA ALA A 209 -7.12 -9.12 -7.46
C ALA A 209 -8.10 -10.08 -8.15
N THR A 210 -7.63 -11.06 -8.90
CA THR A 210 -8.49 -11.99 -9.63
C THR A 210 -9.38 -12.78 -8.67
N GLY A 211 -10.70 -12.57 -8.75
CA GLY A 211 -11.67 -13.20 -7.86
C GLY A 211 -11.85 -12.52 -6.50
N LEU A 212 -11.38 -11.28 -6.33
CA LEU A 212 -11.65 -10.44 -5.16
C LEU A 212 -12.55 -9.27 -5.51
N TRP A 213 -13.50 -8.97 -4.62
CA TRP A 213 -14.37 -7.82 -4.80
C TRP A 213 -13.61 -6.52 -4.60
N ARG A 214 -13.80 -5.59 -5.54
CA ARG A 214 -13.38 -4.20 -5.41
C ARG A 214 -14.54 -3.31 -5.80
N TYR A 215 -14.91 -2.45 -4.88
CA TYR A 215 -15.94 -1.46 -5.09
C TYR A 215 -15.34 -0.07 -5.05
N TRP A 216 -15.81 0.79 -5.93
CA TRP A 216 -15.64 2.22 -5.79
C TRP A 216 -16.96 2.79 -5.30
N THR A 217 -16.91 3.59 -4.25
CA THR A 217 -18.07 4.20 -3.62
C THR A 217 -17.86 5.70 -3.64
N LEU A 218 -18.76 6.41 -4.33
CA LEU A 218 -18.77 7.86 -4.34
C LEU A 218 -19.48 8.35 -3.09
N VAL A 219 -18.77 9.08 -2.23
CA VAL A 219 -19.28 9.52 -0.94
C VAL A 219 -19.19 11.02 -0.83
N ASN A 220 -20.29 11.64 -0.39
CA ASN A 220 -20.31 13.00 0.09
C ASN A 220 -20.01 13.00 1.60
N VAL A 221 -18.88 13.57 1.99
CA VAL A 221 -18.43 13.66 3.39
C VAL A 221 -18.59 15.09 3.88
N ARG A 222 -19.46 15.28 4.86
CA ARG A 222 -19.74 16.58 5.48
C ARG A 222 -18.94 16.75 6.76
N TRP A 223 -17.84 17.47 6.66
CA TRP A 223 -17.02 17.90 7.79
C TRP A 223 -17.65 19.14 8.46
N PRO A 224 -17.25 19.47 9.70
CA PRO A 224 -17.73 20.68 10.37
C PRO A 224 -17.48 21.97 9.58
N THR A 225 -16.36 22.04 8.86
CA THR A 225 -15.91 23.26 8.14
C THR A 225 -16.08 23.19 6.62
N ARG A 226 -16.36 22.02 6.06
CA ARG A 226 -16.40 21.81 4.60
C ARG A 226 -17.21 20.58 4.21
N THR A 227 -17.61 20.52 2.95
CA THR A 227 -18.17 19.31 2.34
C THR A 227 -17.26 18.87 1.21
N ALA A 228 -16.95 17.56 1.13
CA ALA A 228 -16.07 17.01 0.11
C ALA A 228 -16.70 15.76 -0.50
N LYS A 229 -16.66 15.69 -1.84
CA LYS A 229 -16.97 14.46 -2.57
C LYS A 229 -15.69 13.67 -2.77
N VAL A 230 -15.70 12.41 -2.38
CA VAL A 230 -14.54 11.52 -2.46
C VAL A 230 -14.95 10.20 -3.08
N VAL A 231 -14.01 9.56 -3.77
CA VAL A 231 -14.15 8.17 -4.21
C VAL A 231 -13.39 7.31 -3.21
N LEU A 232 -14.09 6.40 -2.54
CA LEU A 232 -13.50 5.40 -1.66
C LEU A 232 -13.40 4.08 -2.41
N GLU A 233 -12.22 3.46 -2.42
CA GLU A 233 -12.03 2.08 -2.85
C GLU A 233 -12.22 1.17 -1.63
N LEU A 234 -13.18 0.26 -1.74
CA LEU A 234 -13.41 -0.85 -0.81
C LEU A 234 -12.85 -2.11 -1.47
N LYS A 235 -11.68 -2.55 -1.01
CA LYS A 235 -10.98 -3.71 -1.54
C LYS A 235 -11.12 -4.86 -0.55
N GLN A 236 -11.75 -5.94 -0.96
CA GLN A 236 -11.91 -7.13 -0.12
C GLN A 236 -10.53 -7.62 0.34
N GLU A 237 -10.39 -7.81 1.64
CA GLU A 237 -9.15 -8.31 2.25
C GLU A 237 -9.11 -9.84 2.25
N ARG A 238 -7.90 -10.37 2.28
CA ARG A 238 -7.62 -11.78 2.59
C ARG A 238 -6.55 -11.85 3.67
N PRO A 239 -6.47 -12.96 4.42
CA PRO A 239 -5.30 -13.22 5.23
C PRO A 239 -4.03 -13.19 4.38
N SER A 240 -3.00 -12.55 4.89
CA SER A 240 -1.67 -12.54 4.28
C SER A 240 -1.18 -13.97 4.04
N VAL A 241 -0.66 -14.24 2.84
CA VAL A 241 -0.09 -15.55 2.48
C VAL A 241 1.23 -15.80 3.18
N VAL A 242 1.90 -14.75 3.65
CA VAL A 242 3.15 -14.88 4.41
C VAL A 242 2.91 -15.14 5.89
N ALA A 243 1.75 -14.75 6.43
CA ALA A 243 1.43 -14.87 7.86
C ALA A 243 1.57 -16.30 8.42
N PRO A 244 1.10 -17.38 7.75
CA PRO A 244 1.26 -18.75 8.27
C PRO A 244 2.73 -19.18 8.43
N TYR A 245 3.65 -18.53 7.71
CA TYR A 245 5.07 -18.86 7.71
C TYR A 245 5.89 -17.96 8.63
N ALA A 246 5.31 -16.86 9.12
CA ALA A 246 6.06 -15.82 9.80
C ALA A 246 6.36 -16.13 11.28
N GLY A 247 5.72 -17.17 11.83
CA GLY A 247 5.79 -17.53 13.25
C GLY A 247 4.83 -16.69 14.11
N ALA A 248 4.92 -16.83 15.43
CA ALA A 248 4.12 -16.04 16.36
C ALA A 248 4.67 -14.61 16.45
N GLY A 249 3.88 -13.64 15.99
CA GLY A 249 4.14 -12.22 16.23
C GLY A 249 3.70 -11.78 17.63
N PRO A 250 4.13 -10.58 18.10
CA PRO A 250 3.66 -10.00 19.36
C PRO A 250 2.16 -9.67 19.35
N LEU A 251 1.56 -9.58 18.16
CA LEU A 251 0.12 -9.44 17.97
C LEU A 251 -0.34 -10.51 16.98
N THR A 252 -1.49 -11.12 17.28
CA THR A 252 -2.21 -11.98 16.34
C THR A 252 -3.40 -11.18 15.83
N PHE A 253 -3.46 -10.93 14.53
CA PHE A 253 -4.61 -10.25 13.92
C PHE A 253 -5.71 -11.28 13.64
N ARG A 254 -6.93 -11.00 14.10
CA ARG A 254 -8.17 -11.61 13.60
C ARG A 254 -8.51 -10.99 12.25
N SER A 255 -9.30 -11.69 11.44
CA SER A 255 -9.78 -11.15 10.16
C SER A 255 -10.59 -9.86 10.32
N GLU A 256 -11.21 -9.66 11.47
CA GLU A 256 -11.97 -8.46 11.86
C GLU A 256 -11.04 -7.28 12.24
N ASP A 257 -9.76 -7.51 12.50
CA ASP A 257 -8.83 -6.50 12.99
C ASP A 257 -8.23 -5.63 11.88
N ALA A 258 -8.62 -5.87 10.61
CA ALA A 258 -8.12 -5.18 9.43
C ALA A 258 -6.59 -4.99 9.44
N PRO A 259 -5.82 -6.09 9.42
CA PRO A 259 -4.37 -6.06 9.59
C PRO A 259 -3.67 -5.15 8.58
N VAL A 260 -4.21 -5.03 7.37
CA VAL A 260 -3.67 -4.15 6.31
C VAL A 260 -3.84 -2.69 6.70
N ALA A 261 -5.03 -2.29 7.13
CA ALA A 261 -5.29 -0.93 7.59
C ALA A 261 -4.44 -0.59 8.83
N PHE A 262 -4.27 -1.53 9.77
CA PHE A 262 -3.36 -1.35 10.91
C PHE A 262 -1.91 -1.16 10.45
N ALA A 263 -1.42 -1.99 9.53
CA ALA A 263 -0.06 -1.93 9.04
C ALA A 263 0.23 -0.63 8.28
N GLU A 264 -0.69 -0.19 7.45
CA GLU A 264 -0.56 1.06 6.70
C GLU A 264 -0.55 2.27 7.65
N ASN A 265 -1.45 2.30 8.65
CA ASN A 265 -1.48 3.35 9.67
C ASN A 265 -0.23 3.37 10.57
N ALA A 266 0.31 2.19 10.93
CA ALA A 266 1.50 2.07 11.77
C ALA A 266 2.78 2.49 11.05
N GLN A 267 2.91 2.14 9.76
CA GLN A 267 4.15 2.29 9.01
C GLN A 267 4.24 3.60 8.22
N LEU A 268 3.12 4.25 7.89
CA LEU A 268 3.12 5.53 7.19
C LEU A 268 3.21 6.72 8.16
N PRO A 269 4.27 7.56 8.10
CA PRO A 269 4.47 8.68 9.02
C PRO A 269 3.39 9.77 9.01
N ALA A 270 2.49 9.73 8.03
CA ALA A 270 1.37 10.63 7.83
C ALA A 270 0.27 9.86 7.08
N ALA A 271 -0.15 8.72 7.63
CA ALA A 271 -1.17 7.87 7.03
C ALA A 271 -2.40 8.70 6.67
N ASN A 272 -2.87 8.55 5.44
CA ASN A 272 -4.08 9.22 4.97
C ASN A 272 -5.25 8.85 5.90
N PRO A 273 -6.01 9.83 6.43
CA PRO A 273 -7.12 9.53 7.33
C PRO A 273 -8.17 8.60 6.72
N TYR A 274 -8.21 8.54 5.39
CA TYR A 274 -9.15 7.68 4.68
C TYR A 274 -8.74 6.20 4.63
N TYR A 275 -7.62 5.81 5.26
CA TYR A 275 -7.25 4.41 5.45
C TYR A 275 -7.97 3.81 6.65
N GLY A 276 -8.84 2.85 6.37
CA GLY A 276 -9.57 2.12 7.40
C GLY A 276 -10.11 0.82 6.85
N HIS A 277 -11.14 0.32 7.49
CA HIS A 277 -11.83 -0.89 7.03
C HIS A 277 -13.32 -0.77 7.29
N THR A 278 -14.07 -1.58 6.56
CA THR A 278 -15.50 -1.78 6.73
C THR A 278 -15.89 -3.20 6.34
N THR A 279 -17.14 -3.59 6.61
CA THR A 279 -17.69 -4.87 6.21
C THR A 279 -18.80 -4.67 5.18
N VAL A 280 -18.74 -5.40 4.07
CA VAL A 280 -19.79 -5.48 3.05
C VAL A 280 -20.07 -6.96 2.79
N ASP A 281 -21.33 -7.36 2.81
CA ASP A 281 -21.76 -8.76 2.61
C ASP A 281 -21.06 -9.77 3.52
N GLY A 282 -20.77 -9.36 4.77
CA GLY A 282 -20.07 -10.18 5.76
C GLY A 282 -18.57 -10.39 5.48
N GLN A 283 -17.98 -9.63 4.54
CA GLN A 283 -16.56 -9.69 4.21
C GLN A 283 -15.85 -8.38 4.60
N SER A 284 -14.65 -8.49 5.17
CA SER A 284 -13.81 -7.32 5.47
C SER A 284 -13.29 -6.69 4.18
N HIS A 285 -13.32 -5.36 4.12
CA HIS A 285 -12.80 -4.56 3.04
C HIS A 285 -11.90 -3.46 3.58
N LEU A 286 -10.69 -3.36 3.03
CA LEU A 286 -9.83 -2.21 3.19
C LEU A 286 -10.49 -1.01 2.50
N VAL A 287 -10.63 0.08 3.23
CA VAL A 287 -11.11 1.37 2.71
C VAL A 287 -9.92 2.27 2.47
N ARG A 288 -9.84 2.88 1.28
CA ARG A 288 -8.88 3.95 0.98
C ARG A 288 -9.44 4.97 0.00
N ARG A 289 -9.02 6.23 0.12
CA ARG A 289 -9.39 7.27 -0.85
C ARG A 289 -8.67 7.08 -2.19
N ARG A 290 -9.40 7.29 -3.28
CA ARG A 290 -8.87 7.43 -4.64
C ARG A 290 -8.74 8.90 -5.00
N GLY A 291 -7.74 9.19 -5.83
CA GLY A 291 -7.49 10.51 -6.36
C GLY A 291 -6.39 10.45 -7.40
N PRO A 292 -5.99 11.61 -7.94
CA PRO A 292 -4.92 11.69 -8.94
C PRO A 292 -3.53 11.37 -8.37
N HIS A 293 -3.43 11.13 -7.05
CA HIS A 293 -2.17 11.07 -6.30
C HIS A 293 -1.36 9.78 -6.48
N LYS A 294 -1.76 8.86 -7.38
CA LYS A 294 -1.06 7.58 -7.56
C LYS A 294 -0.18 7.60 -8.82
N ALA A 295 1.13 7.54 -8.62
CA ALA A 295 2.09 7.23 -9.69
C ALA A 295 3.13 6.24 -9.19
N ALA A 296 3.28 5.11 -9.89
CA ALA A 296 4.31 4.11 -9.63
C ALA A 296 5.60 4.43 -10.41
N VAL A 297 6.73 3.88 -9.94
CA VAL A 297 7.96 3.83 -10.75
C VAL A 297 7.69 3.00 -12.00
N LYS A 298 7.93 3.58 -13.18
CA LYS A 298 7.97 2.79 -14.43
C LYS A 298 9.39 2.24 -14.60
N LEU A 299 9.64 1.00 -14.16
CA LEU A 299 10.97 0.38 -14.16
C LEU A 299 11.62 0.39 -15.55
N ARG A 300 10.84 0.16 -16.61
CA ARG A 300 11.30 0.23 -18.01
C ARG A 300 11.86 1.60 -18.44
N LYS A 301 11.60 2.67 -17.67
CA LYS A 301 12.13 4.02 -17.91
C LYS A 301 13.41 4.30 -17.13
N LEU A 302 13.81 3.45 -16.18
CA LEU A 302 15.11 3.49 -15.53
C LEU A 302 16.16 2.95 -16.52
N LYS A 303 16.53 3.78 -17.51
CA LYS A 303 17.68 3.48 -18.36
C LYS A 303 18.97 3.75 -17.58
N LYS A 304 20.06 3.07 -17.98
CA LYS A 304 21.43 3.26 -17.47
C LYS A 304 21.68 4.74 -17.15
N TYR A 305 21.76 5.04 -15.86
CA TYR A 305 22.38 6.27 -15.35
C TYR A 305 23.83 5.95 -15.05
#